data_AF-A0A926CYV5-F1
#
_entry.id   AF-A0A926CYV5-F1
#
_cell.length_a   1.000
_cell.length_b   1.000
_cell.length_c   1.000
_cell.angle_alpha   90.00
_cell.angle_beta   90.00
_cell.angle_gamma   90.00
#
_symmetry.space_group_name_H-M   'P 1'
#
loop_
_entity.id
_entity.type
_entity.pdbx_description
1 polymer ?
#
loop_
_entity_poly.entity_id
_entity_poly.type
_entity_poly.pdbx_seq_one_letter_code
_entity_poly.pdbx_strand_id
1 'polypeptide(L)'
;MKKTDKGFRAIPGVGIKTQEDLQALGYTTVESLRGQDPEMIYLQDCARRGFMIDRCQLYVYRAAVYYADTERPEPEKLKWWYWKDKPYPPVESGQPVRVRTLDKGLPYKELIMRADAPLCGADLPPEGFRFKTYAPGDEVHWAQIESSVGEFDTAKAAEAYFMEHYAPRSEKLAQRLFFALDAQGRYAGTCNAWDDGENTRATLHWVAVRPEYQGKGIARALVARALYAFAQAGEAPVYLHTQTWSHGAIRLYRKLGFEVVRQPDFSPKACRDFEAALEVLQTVLPPAEYADLAAHVI
;
A
#
# COMPACT_ATOMS: atom_id res chain seq x y z
N MET A 1 -21.48 38.08 -17.74
CA MET A 1 -20.71 37.80 -18.97
C MET A 1 -21.23 36.48 -19.55
N LYS A 2 -21.72 36.49 -20.79
CA LYS A 2 -22.39 35.36 -21.45
C LYS A 2 -21.41 34.18 -21.62
N LYS A 3 -21.79 32.97 -21.19
CA LYS A 3 -20.99 31.74 -21.35
C LYS A 3 -20.83 31.47 -22.85
N THR A 4 -19.61 31.53 -23.35
CA THR A 4 -19.25 31.04 -24.68
C THR A 4 -19.45 29.53 -24.71
N ASP A 5 -20.09 29.04 -25.77
CA ASP A 5 -20.39 27.62 -26.01
C ASP A 5 -19.10 26.80 -26.18
N LYS A 6 -18.53 26.38 -25.04
CA LYS A 6 -17.35 25.49 -24.99
C LYS A 6 -17.75 24.02 -24.77
N GLY A 7 -19.06 23.70 -24.77
CA GLY A 7 -19.57 22.37 -24.45
C GLY A 7 -18.98 21.82 -23.14
N PHE A 8 -18.76 20.51 -23.08
CA PHE A 8 -18.15 19.84 -21.91
C PHE A 8 -16.75 20.36 -21.55
N ARG A 9 -15.99 20.92 -22.50
CA ARG A 9 -14.67 21.52 -22.25
C ARG A 9 -14.74 22.83 -21.46
N ALA A 10 -15.94 23.33 -21.14
CA ALA A 10 -16.12 24.40 -20.17
C ALA A 10 -15.85 23.94 -18.71
N ILE A 11 -15.91 22.63 -18.45
CA ILE A 11 -15.71 22.03 -17.13
C ILE A 11 -14.20 21.83 -16.89
N PRO A 12 -13.62 22.43 -15.83
CA PRO A 12 -12.22 22.20 -15.49
C PRO A 12 -11.93 20.71 -15.24
N GLY A 13 -10.90 20.18 -15.92
CA GLY A 13 -10.52 18.77 -15.83
C GLY A 13 -11.20 17.84 -16.84
N VAL A 14 -12.16 18.31 -17.64
CA VAL A 14 -12.75 17.54 -18.74
C VAL A 14 -11.95 17.76 -20.03
N GLY A 15 -11.21 16.72 -20.43
CA GLY A 15 -10.46 16.68 -21.69
C GLY A 15 -11.27 16.12 -22.86
N ILE A 16 -10.65 16.06 -24.05
CA ILE A 16 -11.27 15.57 -25.29
C ILE A 16 -11.83 14.14 -25.10
N LYS A 17 -11.05 13.24 -24.50
CA LYS A 17 -11.47 11.85 -24.26
C LYS A 17 -12.70 11.76 -23.37
N THR A 18 -12.70 12.48 -22.24
CA THR A 18 -13.86 12.52 -21.33
C THR A 18 -15.10 13.09 -22.02
N GLN A 19 -14.95 14.10 -22.88
CA GLN A 19 -16.07 14.59 -23.69
C GLN A 19 -16.63 13.50 -24.62
N GLU A 20 -15.76 12.80 -25.35
CA GLU A 20 -16.16 11.71 -26.25
C GLU A 20 -16.86 10.58 -25.48
N ASP A 21 -16.37 10.27 -24.27
CA ASP A 21 -16.98 9.26 -23.41
C ASP A 21 -18.39 9.66 -22.95
N LEU A 22 -18.57 10.91 -22.51
CA LEU A 22 -19.90 11.43 -22.15
C LEU A 22 -20.86 11.41 -23.35
N GLN A 23 -20.38 11.78 -24.52
CA GLN A 23 -21.18 11.73 -25.76
C GLN A 23 -21.54 10.29 -26.14
N ALA A 24 -20.62 9.34 -26.00
CA ALA A 24 -20.87 7.91 -26.25
C ALA A 24 -21.87 7.30 -25.24
N LEU A 25 -21.99 7.88 -24.05
CA LEU A 25 -22.98 7.52 -23.03
C LEU A 25 -24.35 8.20 -23.24
N GLY A 26 -24.48 9.06 -24.25
CA GLY A 26 -25.72 9.77 -24.57
C GLY A 26 -25.84 11.17 -23.97
N TYR A 27 -24.83 11.64 -23.24
CA TYR A 27 -24.77 13.01 -22.71
C TYR A 27 -24.18 13.95 -23.76
N THR A 28 -25.01 14.77 -24.39
CA THR A 28 -24.61 15.62 -25.53
C THR A 28 -24.31 17.07 -25.15
N THR A 29 -24.73 17.51 -23.95
CA THR A 29 -24.55 18.89 -23.45
C THR A 29 -24.21 18.90 -21.96
N VAL A 30 -23.62 20.00 -21.45
CA VAL A 30 -23.37 20.14 -20.00
C VAL A 30 -24.68 20.06 -19.22
N GLU A 31 -25.74 20.64 -19.76
CA GLU A 31 -27.09 20.62 -19.19
C GLU A 31 -27.63 19.20 -19.04
N SER A 32 -27.27 18.27 -19.93
CA SER A 32 -27.69 16.86 -19.84
C SER A 32 -27.12 16.10 -18.64
N LEU A 33 -26.09 16.65 -17.97
CA LEU A 33 -25.54 16.09 -16.74
C LEU A 33 -26.30 16.51 -15.48
N ARG A 34 -27.22 17.48 -15.57
CA ARG A 34 -27.92 17.98 -14.39
C ARG A 34 -28.76 16.90 -13.73
N GLY A 35 -28.61 16.77 -12.41
CA GLY A 35 -29.32 15.78 -11.60
C GLY A 35 -28.99 14.32 -11.91
N GLN A 36 -27.95 14.05 -12.72
CA GLN A 36 -27.49 12.69 -12.97
C GLN A 36 -26.68 12.16 -11.78
N ASP A 37 -26.70 10.85 -11.55
CA ASP A 37 -25.83 10.21 -10.58
C ASP A 37 -24.45 9.91 -11.23
N PRO A 38 -23.36 10.55 -10.78
CA PRO A 38 -22.02 10.31 -11.32
C PRO A 38 -21.55 8.84 -11.20
N GLU A 39 -22.02 8.11 -10.19
CA GLU A 39 -21.71 6.69 -10.03
C GLU A 39 -22.34 5.87 -11.17
N MET A 40 -23.57 6.20 -11.54
CA MET A 40 -24.26 5.54 -12.65
C MET A 40 -23.61 5.86 -14.00
N ILE A 41 -23.17 7.10 -14.22
CA ILE A 41 -22.41 7.47 -15.43
C ILE A 41 -21.11 6.64 -15.52
N TYR A 42 -20.39 6.51 -14.41
CA TYR A 42 -19.18 5.69 -14.34
C TYR A 42 -19.44 4.20 -14.61
N LEU A 43 -20.48 3.63 -13.99
CA LEU A 43 -20.84 2.23 -14.19
C LEU A 43 -21.28 1.95 -15.63
N GLN A 44 -22.01 2.87 -16.27
CA GLN A 44 -22.36 2.77 -17.69
C GLN A 44 -21.13 2.84 -18.60
N ASP A 45 -20.16 3.69 -18.28
CA ASP A 45 -18.90 3.76 -19.04
C ASP A 45 -18.08 2.47 -18.91
N CYS A 46 -17.99 1.90 -17.71
CA CYS A 46 -17.36 0.60 -17.49
C CYS A 46 -18.05 -0.51 -18.28
N ALA A 47 -19.39 -0.56 -18.23
CA ALA A 47 -20.18 -1.54 -18.95
C ALA A 47 -19.99 -1.43 -20.48
N ARG A 48 -20.00 -0.21 -21.02
CA ARG A 48 -19.77 0.06 -22.46
C ARG A 48 -18.39 -0.41 -22.92
N ARG A 49 -17.36 -0.26 -22.08
CA ARG A 49 -15.98 -0.65 -22.40
C ARG A 49 -15.68 -2.13 -22.13
N GLY A 50 -16.54 -2.82 -21.39
CA GLY A 50 -16.35 -4.22 -21.03
C GLY A 50 -15.30 -4.44 -19.92
N PHE A 51 -14.87 -3.38 -19.23
CA PHE A 51 -13.95 -3.46 -18.10
C PHE A 51 -14.15 -2.29 -17.13
N MET A 52 -13.71 -2.45 -15.88
CA MET A 52 -13.75 -1.38 -14.87
C MET A 52 -12.66 -0.34 -15.13
N ILE A 53 -13.06 0.91 -15.37
CA ILE A 53 -12.17 2.05 -15.63
C ILE A 53 -11.58 2.55 -14.30
N ASP A 54 -10.43 3.22 -14.32
CA ASP A 54 -9.89 3.85 -13.11
C ASP A 54 -10.88 4.85 -12.46
N ARG A 55 -10.93 4.88 -11.11
CA ARG A 55 -11.86 5.73 -10.36
C ARG A 55 -11.60 7.23 -10.53
N CYS A 56 -10.45 7.65 -11.07
CA CYS A 56 -10.24 9.05 -11.44
C CYS A 56 -11.31 9.56 -12.41
N GLN A 57 -11.80 8.69 -13.30
CA GLN A 57 -12.87 9.03 -14.24
C GLN A 57 -14.20 9.30 -13.51
N LEU A 58 -14.54 8.51 -12.49
CA LEU A 58 -15.69 8.75 -11.62
C LEU A 58 -15.60 10.13 -10.95
N TYR A 59 -14.43 10.51 -10.46
CA TYR A 59 -14.26 11.81 -9.80
C TYR A 59 -14.39 12.98 -10.79
N VAL A 60 -13.97 12.78 -12.04
CA VAL A 60 -14.23 13.73 -13.13
C VAL A 60 -15.73 13.83 -13.42
N TYR A 61 -16.47 12.71 -13.42
CA TYR A 61 -17.93 12.73 -13.56
C TYR A 61 -18.62 13.42 -12.38
N ARG A 62 -18.17 13.21 -11.14
CA ARG A 62 -18.69 13.91 -9.96
C ARG A 62 -18.49 15.43 -10.08
N ALA A 63 -17.32 15.87 -10.52
CA ALA A 63 -17.04 17.28 -10.76
C ALA A 63 -17.87 17.85 -11.93
N ALA A 64 -18.08 17.07 -12.99
CA ALA A 64 -18.86 17.47 -14.16
C ALA A 64 -20.34 17.67 -13.84
N VAL A 65 -20.95 16.75 -13.07
CA VAL A 65 -22.33 16.88 -12.58
C VAL A 65 -22.44 18.08 -11.64
N TYR A 66 -21.52 18.23 -10.67
CA TYR A 66 -21.51 19.40 -9.79
C TYR A 66 -21.43 20.74 -10.56
N TYR A 67 -20.57 20.81 -11.59
CA TYR A 67 -20.48 21.98 -12.45
C TYR A 67 -21.81 22.26 -13.18
N ALA A 68 -22.49 21.21 -13.66
CA ALA A 68 -23.76 21.35 -14.35
C ALA A 68 -24.88 21.82 -13.41
N ASP A 69 -24.91 21.29 -12.17
CA ASP A 69 -25.93 21.57 -11.16
C ASP A 69 -25.76 22.91 -10.45
N THR A 70 -24.55 23.49 -10.47
CA THR A 70 -24.24 24.69 -9.68
C THR A 70 -24.07 25.93 -10.55
N GLU A 71 -24.95 26.93 -10.39
CA GLU A 71 -24.87 28.18 -11.18
C GLU A 71 -23.56 28.96 -10.95
N ARG A 72 -23.05 28.95 -9.71
CA ARG A 72 -21.82 29.62 -9.28
C ARG A 72 -20.94 28.63 -8.50
N PRO A 73 -20.23 27.72 -9.20
CA PRO A 73 -19.47 26.67 -8.54
C PRO A 73 -18.25 27.23 -7.81
N GLU A 74 -18.05 26.78 -6.58
CA GLU A 74 -16.83 27.06 -5.81
C GLU A 74 -15.56 26.59 -6.56
N PRO A 75 -14.53 27.45 -6.74
CA PRO A 75 -13.33 27.09 -7.52
C PRO A 75 -12.61 25.82 -7.06
N GLU A 76 -12.60 25.55 -5.75
CA GLU A 76 -11.98 24.35 -5.19
C GLU A 76 -12.72 23.06 -5.58
N LYS A 77 -14.05 23.11 -5.65
CA LYS A 77 -14.90 21.97 -6.04
C LYS A 77 -14.90 21.71 -7.55
N LEU A 78 -14.31 22.60 -8.35
CA LEU A 78 -14.10 22.38 -9.78
C LEU A 78 -12.88 21.50 -10.08
N LYS A 79 -12.09 21.19 -9.06
CA LYS A 79 -10.96 20.28 -9.17
C LYS A 79 -11.50 18.86 -8.98
N TRP A 80 -11.38 17.98 -9.98
CA TRP A 80 -11.92 16.62 -9.90
C TRP A 80 -11.43 15.86 -8.66
N TRP A 81 -10.21 16.11 -8.19
CA TRP A 81 -9.66 15.46 -6.99
C TRP A 81 -10.34 15.87 -5.67
N TYR A 82 -11.14 16.94 -5.66
CA TYR A 82 -12.01 17.27 -4.53
C TYR A 82 -13.05 16.16 -4.28
N TRP A 83 -13.45 15.46 -5.34
CA TRP A 83 -14.53 14.48 -5.34
C TRP A 83 -14.04 13.05 -5.12
N LYS A 84 -12.84 12.85 -4.56
CA LYS A 84 -12.34 11.52 -4.16
C LYS A 84 -13.21 10.95 -3.03
N ASP A 85 -13.16 9.64 -2.82
CA ASP A 85 -13.93 8.95 -1.77
C ASP A 85 -13.52 9.31 -0.32
N LYS A 86 -12.56 10.22 -0.15
CA LYS A 86 -12.09 10.74 1.14
C LYS A 86 -12.32 12.25 1.19
N PRO A 87 -12.71 12.81 2.36
CA PRO A 87 -12.94 14.25 2.50
C PRO A 87 -11.72 15.07 2.09
N TYR A 88 -11.94 16.16 1.34
CA TYR A 88 -10.91 17.15 1.02
C TYR A 88 -11.33 18.54 1.53
N PRO A 89 -10.45 19.28 2.24
CA PRO A 89 -9.13 18.83 2.71
C PRO A 89 -9.25 17.71 3.75
N PRO A 90 -8.19 16.92 4.00
CA PRO A 90 -8.20 15.88 5.02
C PRO A 90 -8.68 16.46 6.35
N VAL A 91 -9.67 15.82 6.98
CA VAL A 91 -10.17 16.25 8.28
C VAL A 91 -9.03 16.15 9.30
N GLU A 92 -8.60 17.28 9.84
CA GLU A 92 -7.63 17.31 10.94
C GLU A 92 -8.28 16.73 12.20
N SER A 93 -7.89 15.50 12.56
CA SER A 93 -8.19 14.91 13.85
C SER A 93 -6.90 14.81 14.68
N GLY A 94 -6.82 15.60 15.75
CA GLY A 94 -6.03 15.42 16.98
C GLY A 94 -4.57 14.91 16.89
N GLN A 95 -3.61 15.73 17.32
CA GLN A 95 -2.22 15.28 17.56
C GLN A 95 -2.08 14.48 18.88
N PRO A 96 -1.06 13.59 19.03
CA PRO A 96 -0.45 12.71 18.04
C PRO A 96 -0.46 11.23 18.52
N VAL A 97 -0.60 10.28 17.59
CA VAL A 97 0.11 8.99 17.72
C VAL A 97 1.03 8.88 16.51
N ARG A 98 2.27 9.37 16.67
CA ARG A 98 3.36 9.03 15.77
C ARG A 98 4.05 7.82 16.35
N VAL A 99 3.84 6.65 15.77
CA VAL A 99 4.99 5.77 15.53
C VAL A 99 4.85 5.17 14.13
N ARG A 100 5.70 5.67 13.25
CA ARG A 100 5.86 5.29 11.85
C ARG A 100 7.35 5.09 11.58
N THR A 101 7.94 4.24 12.44
CA THR A 101 9.32 3.73 12.54
C THR A 101 9.30 2.63 13.64
N LEU A 102 10.40 1.93 13.93
CA LEU A 102 10.48 1.01 15.07
C LEU A 102 10.30 1.74 16.42
N ASP A 103 9.35 1.29 17.26
CA ASP A 103 9.18 1.78 18.63
C ASP A 103 10.19 1.15 19.59
N LYS A 104 11.43 1.65 19.58
CA LYS A 104 12.50 1.16 20.45
C LYS A 104 12.28 1.45 21.94
N GLY A 105 11.20 2.16 22.32
CA GLY A 105 10.82 2.39 23.71
C GLY A 105 10.13 1.20 24.38
N LEU A 106 9.64 0.24 23.58
CA LEU A 106 9.00 -0.97 24.08
C LEU A 106 10.03 -2.05 24.44
N PRO A 107 9.71 -3.01 25.31
CA PRO A 107 10.53 -4.21 25.45
C PRO A 107 10.57 -4.99 24.14
N TYR A 108 11.78 -5.29 23.64
CA TYR A 108 11.97 -6.07 22.42
C TYR A 108 11.63 -7.54 22.65
N LYS A 109 10.69 -8.07 21.87
CA LYS A 109 10.30 -9.49 21.88
C LYS A 109 10.04 -9.96 20.46
N GLU A 110 10.57 -11.13 20.13
CA GLU A 110 10.44 -11.71 18.79
C GLU A 110 9.19 -12.55 18.65
N LEU A 111 8.61 -12.48 17.45
CA LEU A 111 7.49 -13.28 17.01
C LEU A 111 7.76 -13.81 15.61
N ILE A 112 7.22 -14.99 15.33
CA ILE A 112 7.07 -15.50 13.97
C ILE A 112 5.60 -15.41 13.61
N MET A 113 5.30 -14.97 12.39
CA MET A 113 3.96 -15.08 11.83
C MET A 113 3.99 -15.93 10.55
N ARG A 114 2.90 -16.64 10.27
CA ARG A 114 2.74 -17.53 9.11
C ARG A 114 1.45 -17.21 8.37
N ALA A 115 1.47 -17.30 7.04
CA ALA A 115 0.30 -17.30 6.19
C ALA A 115 0.28 -18.58 5.34
N ASP A 116 -0.80 -19.35 5.42
CA ASP A 116 -0.95 -20.63 4.69
C ASP A 116 -1.45 -20.45 3.26
N ALA A 117 -2.19 -19.37 3.00
CA ALA A 117 -2.64 -18.99 1.67
C ALA A 117 -2.08 -17.60 1.34
N PRO A 118 -1.32 -17.43 0.24
CA PRO A 118 -1.00 -16.10 -0.23
C PRO A 118 -2.31 -15.40 -0.59
N LEU A 119 -2.48 -14.18 -0.08
CA LEU A 119 -3.70 -13.40 -0.31
C LEU A 119 -4.04 -13.32 -1.79
N CYS A 120 -5.32 -13.55 -2.09
CA CYS A 120 -5.94 -13.20 -3.35
C CYS A 120 -6.32 -11.71 -3.30
N GLY A 121 -5.65 -10.87 -4.09
CA GLY A 121 -5.95 -9.44 -4.17
C GLY A 121 -5.10 -8.73 -5.21
N ALA A 122 -5.53 -7.55 -5.66
CA ALA A 122 -4.78 -6.75 -6.62
C ALA A 122 -3.42 -6.34 -6.02
N ASP A 123 -2.33 -6.77 -6.66
CA ASP A 123 -0.95 -6.44 -6.36
C ASP A 123 -0.55 -5.06 -6.92
N LEU A 124 -1.51 -4.14 -6.96
CA LEU A 124 -1.35 -2.85 -7.60
C LEU A 124 -0.71 -1.85 -6.62
N PRO A 125 0.26 -1.05 -7.07
CA PRO A 125 0.82 0.01 -6.27
C PRO A 125 -0.27 1.06 -5.95
N PRO A 126 -0.19 1.76 -4.80
CA PRO A 126 -1.09 2.87 -4.49
C PRO A 126 -0.99 4.00 -5.53
N GLU A 127 -2.02 4.83 -5.64
CA GLU A 127 -2.03 6.01 -6.52
C GLU A 127 -0.76 6.86 -6.34
N GLY A 128 -0.11 7.20 -7.45
CA GLY A 128 1.14 7.98 -7.45
C GLY A 128 2.41 7.16 -7.21
N PHE A 129 2.29 5.84 -7.10
CA PHE A 129 3.43 4.92 -6.99
C PHE A 129 3.43 3.90 -8.12
N ARG A 130 4.61 3.35 -8.40
CA ARG A 130 4.81 2.20 -9.27
C ARG A 130 5.72 1.19 -8.58
N PHE A 131 5.57 -0.08 -8.94
CA PHE A 131 6.51 -1.10 -8.51
C PHE A 131 7.67 -1.26 -9.50
N LYS A 132 8.82 -1.64 -8.97
CA LYS A 132 10.04 -1.97 -9.70
C LYS A 132 10.67 -3.19 -9.01
N THR A 133 11.20 -4.16 -9.77
CA THR A 133 12.05 -5.21 -9.20
C THR A 133 13.52 -4.77 -9.14
N TYR A 134 14.30 -5.41 -8.28
CA TYR A 134 15.72 -5.11 -8.15
C TYR A 134 16.48 -5.18 -9.48
N ALA A 135 17.36 -4.20 -9.69
CA ALA A 135 18.43 -4.22 -10.66
C ALA A 135 19.77 -3.91 -9.95
N PRO A 136 20.91 -4.41 -10.46
CA PRO A 136 22.23 -4.03 -9.93
C PRO A 136 22.39 -2.52 -9.83
N GLY A 137 22.86 -2.03 -8.68
CA GLY A 137 22.91 -0.62 -8.31
C GLY A 137 21.78 -0.18 -7.38
N ASP A 138 20.73 -0.97 -7.20
CA ASP A 138 19.62 -0.65 -6.28
C ASP A 138 19.94 -0.93 -4.80
N GLU A 139 21.02 -1.66 -4.50
CA GLU A 139 21.47 -1.96 -3.13
C GLU A 139 21.64 -0.71 -2.27
N VAL A 140 22.08 0.40 -2.88
CA VAL A 140 22.20 1.70 -2.21
C VAL A 140 20.84 2.24 -1.76
N HIS A 141 19.78 2.02 -2.54
CA HIS A 141 18.43 2.48 -2.23
C HIS A 141 17.77 1.58 -1.17
N TRP A 142 17.99 0.27 -1.27
CA TRP A 142 17.60 -0.66 -0.20
C TRP A 142 18.23 -0.23 1.13
N ALA A 143 19.55 -0.01 1.14
CA ALA A 143 20.29 0.41 2.31
C ALA A 143 19.80 1.75 2.91
N GLN A 144 19.48 2.73 2.05
CA GLN A 144 18.88 4.00 2.47
C GLN A 144 17.48 3.83 3.09
N ILE A 145 16.66 2.92 2.54
CA ILE A 145 15.33 2.64 3.09
C ILE A 145 15.46 2.00 4.48
N GLU A 146 16.23 0.93 4.62
CA GLU A 146 16.35 0.18 5.88
C GLU A 146 16.98 1.04 7.00
N SER A 147 18.03 1.78 6.68
CA SER A 147 18.62 2.72 7.65
C SER A 147 17.64 3.84 8.05
N SER A 148 16.79 4.33 7.14
CA SER A 148 15.80 5.38 7.46
C SER A 148 14.72 4.92 8.43
N VAL A 149 14.50 3.60 8.57
CA VAL A 149 13.54 3.04 9.53
C VAL A 149 14.23 2.54 10.80
N GLY A 150 15.54 2.72 10.92
CA GLY A 150 16.32 2.39 12.12
C GLY A 150 16.68 0.92 12.27
N GLU A 151 16.56 0.14 11.19
CA GLU A 151 17.00 -1.26 11.11
C GLU A 151 18.54 -1.38 11.10
N PHE A 152 19.20 -0.40 10.49
CA PHE A 152 20.66 -0.26 10.51
C PHE A 152 21.04 1.14 10.98
N ASP A 153 22.14 1.22 11.74
CA ASP A 153 22.66 2.50 12.24
C ASP A 153 23.07 3.44 11.10
N THR A 154 23.55 2.89 10.00
CA THR A 154 23.97 3.66 8.81
C THR A 154 23.61 2.94 7.51
N ALA A 155 23.38 3.71 6.45
CA ALA A 155 23.18 3.17 5.11
C ALA A 155 24.39 2.33 4.65
N LYS A 156 25.63 2.73 5.01
CA LYS A 156 26.83 1.97 4.65
C LYS A 156 26.86 0.58 5.30
N ALA A 157 26.41 0.46 6.55
CA ALA A 157 26.30 -0.83 7.22
C ALA A 157 25.23 -1.72 6.57
N ALA A 158 24.08 -1.13 6.21
CA ALA A 158 23.03 -1.84 5.48
C ALA A 158 23.51 -2.31 4.09
N GLU A 159 24.22 -1.47 3.35
CA GLU A 159 24.77 -1.83 2.03
C GLU A 159 25.78 -2.99 2.15
N ALA A 160 26.69 -2.94 3.13
CA ALA A 160 27.63 -4.04 3.37
C ALA A 160 26.89 -5.36 3.67
N TYR A 161 25.88 -5.32 4.55
CA TYR A 161 25.02 -6.47 4.83
C TYR A 161 24.34 -7.00 3.56
N PHE A 162 23.82 -6.10 2.72
CA PHE A 162 23.17 -6.48 1.47
C PHE A 162 24.14 -7.21 0.53
N MET A 163 25.34 -6.68 0.39
CA MET A 163 26.37 -7.26 -0.47
C MET A 163 26.83 -8.63 0.01
N GLU A 164 26.83 -8.88 1.31
CA GLU A 164 27.20 -10.17 1.89
C GLU A 164 26.09 -11.22 1.76
N HIS A 165 24.84 -10.85 2.07
CA HIS A 165 23.75 -11.83 2.26
C HIS A 165 22.80 -11.98 1.07
N TYR A 166 22.67 -10.94 0.24
CA TYR A 166 21.71 -10.88 -0.86
C TYR A 166 22.38 -10.86 -2.24
N ALA A 167 23.40 -10.01 -2.43
CA ALA A 167 24.05 -9.83 -3.73
C ALA A 167 24.59 -11.13 -4.39
N PRO A 168 25.07 -12.15 -3.64
CA PRO A 168 25.48 -13.43 -4.25
C PRO A 168 24.36 -14.16 -5.01
N ARG A 169 23.08 -13.81 -4.75
CA ARG A 169 21.89 -14.40 -5.39
C ARG A 169 21.18 -13.37 -6.29
N SER A 170 21.95 -12.62 -7.09
CA SER A 170 21.49 -11.50 -7.91
C SER A 170 20.34 -11.82 -8.87
N GLU A 171 20.34 -13.00 -9.51
CA GLU A 171 19.24 -13.42 -10.39
C GLU A 171 17.93 -13.61 -9.63
N LYS A 172 18.00 -14.17 -8.41
CA LYS A 172 16.84 -14.32 -7.55
C LYS A 172 16.33 -12.96 -7.07
N LEU A 173 17.23 -12.01 -6.76
CA LEU A 173 16.85 -10.65 -6.36
C LEU A 173 16.00 -9.96 -7.43
N ALA A 174 16.37 -10.09 -8.70
CA ALA A 174 15.63 -9.48 -9.82
C ALA A 174 14.18 -10.00 -9.95
N GLN A 175 13.86 -11.16 -9.37
CA GLN A 175 12.54 -11.76 -9.38
C GLN A 175 11.79 -11.57 -8.05
N ARG A 176 12.51 -11.36 -6.95
CA ARG A 176 11.98 -11.49 -5.59
C ARG A 176 12.06 -10.24 -4.74
N LEU A 177 12.85 -9.24 -5.10
CA LEU A 177 12.94 -7.98 -4.37
C LEU A 177 12.16 -6.89 -5.10
N PHE A 178 11.20 -6.30 -4.40
CA PHE A 178 10.30 -5.28 -4.94
C PHE A 178 10.50 -3.93 -4.25
N PHE A 179 10.60 -2.87 -5.04
CA PHE A 179 10.56 -1.49 -4.59
C PHE A 179 9.28 -0.80 -5.01
N ALA A 180 8.81 0.13 -4.19
CA ALA A 180 7.81 1.13 -4.55
C ALA A 180 8.52 2.45 -4.85
N LEU A 181 8.28 3.01 -6.03
CA LEU A 181 8.81 4.30 -6.47
C LEU A 181 7.67 5.29 -6.63
N ASP A 182 7.88 6.55 -6.25
CA ASP A 182 6.91 7.61 -6.50
C ASP A 182 6.92 8.07 -7.98
N ALA A 183 6.04 9.02 -8.30
CA ALA A 183 5.92 9.61 -9.64
C ALA A 183 7.22 10.29 -10.15
N GLN A 184 8.15 10.66 -9.26
CA GLN A 184 9.45 11.23 -9.60
C GLN A 184 10.56 10.17 -9.70
N GLY A 185 10.24 8.90 -9.46
CA GLY A 185 11.21 7.80 -9.46
C GLY A 185 11.99 7.67 -8.16
N ARG A 186 11.58 8.32 -7.08
CA ARG A 186 12.23 8.20 -5.77
C ARG A 186 11.76 6.93 -5.06
N TYR A 187 12.70 6.23 -4.43
CA TYR A 187 12.44 4.97 -3.73
C TYR A 187 11.73 5.25 -2.40
N ALA A 188 10.52 4.73 -2.26
CA ALA A 188 9.64 4.97 -1.12
C ALA A 188 9.64 3.79 -0.13
N GLY A 189 9.84 2.56 -0.60
CA GLY A 189 9.88 1.37 0.25
C GLY A 189 10.29 0.11 -0.49
N THR A 190 10.54 -0.96 0.25
CA THR A 190 11.01 -2.26 -0.23
C THR A 190 10.29 -3.42 0.47
N CYS A 191 10.21 -4.56 -0.21
CA CYS A 191 9.77 -5.86 0.32
C CYS A 191 10.36 -6.98 -0.54
N ASN A 192 10.89 -8.04 0.07
CA ASN A 192 11.44 -9.17 -0.68
C ASN A 192 10.70 -10.48 -0.32
N ALA A 193 10.39 -11.25 -1.35
CA ALA A 193 9.83 -12.60 -1.28
C ALA A 193 10.98 -13.61 -1.30
N TRP A 194 11.59 -13.83 -0.14
CA TRP A 194 12.87 -14.53 -0.03
C TRP A 194 12.74 -15.94 0.54
N ASP A 195 13.87 -16.51 0.94
CA ASP A 195 13.96 -17.77 1.67
C ASP A 195 14.82 -17.60 2.94
N ASP A 196 14.74 -18.56 3.85
CA ASP A 196 15.55 -18.61 5.06
C ASP A 196 17.01 -19.11 4.84
N GLY A 197 17.43 -19.31 3.58
CA GLY A 197 18.76 -19.78 3.21
C GLY A 197 19.04 -21.26 3.49
N GLU A 198 18.62 -21.77 4.64
CA GLU A 198 18.92 -23.13 5.10
C GLU A 198 17.95 -24.18 4.56
N ASN A 199 16.64 -23.93 4.69
CA ASN A 199 15.59 -24.90 4.36
C ASN A 199 14.73 -24.44 3.17
N THR A 200 15.14 -23.36 2.50
CA THR A 200 14.39 -22.70 1.43
C THR A 200 12.97 -22.28 1.83
N ARG A 201 12.73 -22.11 3.13
CA ARG A 201 11.40 -21.76 3.66
C ARG A 201 11.00 -20.39 3.15
N ALA A 202 9.84 -20.30 2.50
CA ALA A 202 9.30 -19.06 1.98
C ALA A 202 9.20 -18.01 3.10
N THR A 203 10.02 -16.97 3.02
CA THR A 203 10.17 -16.00 4.09
C THR A 203 10.14 -14.57 3.56
N LEU A 204 9.28 -13.76 4.14
CA LEU A 204 9.13 -12.37 3.76
C LEU A 204 10.16 -11.52 4.49
N HIS A 205 11.11 -10.95 3.74
CA HIS A 205 12.32 -10.27 4.22
C HIS A 205 12.67 -9.17 3.22
N TRP A 206 13.09 -7.95 3.55
CA TRP A 206 12.66 -7.12 4.69
C TRP A 206 11.61 -6.14 4.18
N VAL A 207 10.69 -5.72 5.05
CA VAL A 207 9.63 -4.75 4.69
C VAL A 207 9.91 -3.41 5.32
N ALA A 208 10.16 -2.41 4.49
CA ALA A 208 10.39 -1.06 4.98
C ALA A 208 9.80 -0.01 4.05
N VAL A 209 9.32 1.09 4.64
CA VAL A 209 8.83 2.27 3.92
C VAL A 209 9.41 3.48 4.60
N ARG A 210 10.07 4.36 3.84
CA ARG A 210 10.72 5.56 4.37
C ARG A 210 9.68 6.43 5.09
N PRO A 211 10.01 7.04 6.24
CA PRO A 211 9.04 7.74 7.10
C PRO A 211 8.10 8.72 6.39
N GLU A 212 8.61 9.51 5.44
CA GLU A 212 7.84 10.50 4.68
C GLU A 212 6.85 9.91 3.65
N TYR A 213 6.92 8.60 3.40
CA TYR A 213 6.00 7.87 2.51
C TYR A 213 5.03 6.96 3.25
N GLN A 214 5.17 6.82 4.57
CA GLN A 214 4.32 5.93 5.34
C GLN A 214 2.85 6.41 5.40
N GLY A 215 1.93 5.47 5.64
CA GLY A 215 0.48 5.72 5.66
C GLY A 215 -0.20 5.88 4.31
N LYS A 216 0.54 5.71 3.23
CA LYS A 216 0.02 5.78 1.86
C LYS A 216 -0.36 4.39 1.31
N GLY A 217 -0.41 3.37 2.16
CA GLY A 217 -0.73 1.99 1.76
C GLY A 217 0.42 1.22 1.09
N ILE A 218 1.62 1.80 1.02
CA ILE A 218 2.77 1.24 0.30
C ILE A 218 3.21 -0.13 0.87
N ALA A 219 3.40 -0.24 2.18
CA ALA A 219 3.81 -1.49 2.82
C ALA A 219 2.80 -2.62 2.54
N ARG A 220 1.49 -2.33 2.65
CA ARG A 220 0.42 -3.29 2.34
C ARG A 220 0.53 -3.82 0.91
N ALA A 221 0.73 -2.91 -0.05
CA ALA A 221 0.80 -3.27 -1.46
C ALA A 221 2.09 -4.02 -1.80
N LEU A 222 3.22 -3.65 -1.18
CA LEU A 222 4.50 -4.37 -1.32
C LEU A 222 4.43 -5.79 -0.75
N VAL A 223 3.84 -5.97 0.44
CA VAL A 223 3.63 -7.30 1.03
C VAL A 223 2.69 -8.13 0.16
N ALA A 224 1.60 -7.57 -0.35
CA ALA A 224 0.71 -8.26 -1.29
C ALA A 224 1.45 -8.70 -2.57
N ARG A 225 2.31 -7.84 -3.12
CA ARG A 225 3.17 -8.17 -4.27
C ARG A 225 4.12 -9.33 -3.95
N ALA A 226 4.74 -9.34 -2.77
CA ALA A 226 5.62 -10.42 -2.35
C ALA A 226 4.86 -11.75 -2.16
N LEU A 227 3.67 -11.71 -1.52
CA LEU A 227 2.79 -12.88 -1.39
C LEU A 227 2.36 -13.44 -2.75
N TYR A 228 2.06 -12.57 -3.72
CA TYR A 228 1.75 -13.00 -5.08
C TYR A 228 2.94 -13.70 -5.75
N ALA A 229 4.17 -13.22 -5.53
CA ALA A 229 5.37 -13.87 -6.04
C ALA A 229 5.58 -15.27 -5.44
N PHE A 230 5.34 -15.44 -4.14
CA PHE A 230 5.32 -16.76 -3.49
C PHE A 230 4.25 -17.68 -4.09
N ALA A 231 3.02 -17.17 -4.27
CA ALA A 231 1.92 -17.91 -4.87
C ALA A 231 2.26 -18.44 -6.26
N GLN A 232 2.83 -17.60 -7.11
CA GLN A 232 3.21 -17.96 -8.48
C GLN A 232 4.33 -19.00 -8.53
N ALA A 233 5.17 -19.04 -7.49
CA ALA A 233 6.20 -20.06 -7.33
C ALA A 233 5.70 -21.35 -6.68
N GLY A 234 4.43 -21.41 -6.25
CA GLY A 234 3.89 -22.55 -5.47
C GLY A 234 4.50 -22.66 -4.07
N GLU A 235 5.01 -21.56 -3.53
CA GLU A 235 5.74 -21.51 -2.26
C GLU A 235 4.78 -21.13 -1.13
N ALA A 236 4.40 -22.11 -0.32
CA ALA A 236 3.60 -21.94 0.89
C ALA A 236 3.95 -23.03 1.91
N PRO A 237 3.78 -22.79 3.22
CA PRO A 237 3.33 -21.53 3.82
C PRO A 237 4.43 -20.47 3.85
N VAL A 238 4.03 -19.19 3.91
CA VAL A 238 4.94 -18.04 3.97
C VAL A 238 5.13 -17.60 5.41
N TYR A 239 6.37 -17.44 5.84
CA TYR A 239 6.72 -16.98 7.18
C TYR A 239 7.27 -15.56 7.16
N LEU A 240 7.24 -14.91 8.31
CA LEU A 240 8.02 -13.70 8.56
C LEU A 240 8.50 -13.67 10.00
N HIS A 241 9.68 -13.09 10.18
CA HIS A 241 10.19 -12.68 11.47
C HIS A 241 9.75 -11.25 11.76
N THR A 242 9.27 -11.00 12.97
CA THR A 242 8.83 -9.68 13.42
C THR A 242 9.06 -9.54 14.92
N GLN A 243 8.74 -8.38 15.46
CA GLN A 243 9.03 -8.05 16.85
C GLN A 243 8.17 -6.88 17.35
N THR A 244 8.06 -6.74 18.66
CA THR A 244 7.16 -5.80 19.35
C THR A 244 7.36 -4.32 19.00
N TRP A 245 8.57 -3.85 18.72
CA TRP A 245 8.83 -2.48 18.23
C TRP A 245 8.17 -2.21 16.88
N SER A 246 7.86 -3.26 16.11
CA SER A 246 7.15 -3.19 14.83
C SER A 246 5.66 -3.51 14.97
N HIS A 247 5.04 -3.24 16.12
CA HIS A 247 3.60 -3.47 16.37
C HIS A 247 2.68 -2.91 15.27
N GLY A 248 3.06 -1.80 14.61
CA GLY A 248 2.35 -1.30 13.42
C GLY A 248 2.36 -2.26 12.22
N ALA A 249 3.47 -2.96 11.99
CA ALA A 249 3.60 -3.98 10.95
C ALA A 249 2.87 -5.28 11.35
N ILE A 250 2.90 -5.69 12.61
CA ILE A 250 2.15 -6.86 13.11
C ILE A 250 0.65 -6.72 12.79
N ARG A 251 0.07 -5.53 13.03
CA ARG A 251 -1.33 -5.22 12.64
C ARG A 251 -1.57 -5.35 11.14
N LEU A 252 -0.60 -4.91 10.33
CA LEU A 252 -0.68 -5.02 8.88
C LEU A 252 -0.66 -6.49 8.46
N TYR A 253 0.28 -7.29 8.96
CA TYR A 253 0.40 -8.71 8.64
C TYR A 253 -0.85 -9.47 9.04
N ARG A 254 -1.41 -9.21 10.23
CA ARG A 254 -2.67 -9.83 10.67
C ARG A 254 -3.83 -9.54 9.69
N LYS A 255 -3.99 -8.27 9.27
CA LYS A 255 -4.97 -7.89 8.24
C LYS A 255 -4.70 -8.50 6.87
N LEU A 256 -3.48 -8.99 6.66
CA LEU A 256 -3.07 -9.69 5.45
C LEU A 256 -3.13 -11.23 5.60
N GLY A 257 -3.78 -11.73 6.65
CA GLY A 257 -4.01 -13.16 6.84
C GLY A 257 -2.86 -13.92 7.51
N PHE A 258 -1.83 -13.21 8.00
CA PHE A 258 -0.80 -13.86 8.82
C PHE A 258 -1.33 -14.12 10.23
N GLU A 259 -0.96 -15.27 10.78
CA GLU A 259 -1.29 -15.73 12.13
C GLU A 259 0.00 -15.88 12.94
N VAL A 260 -0.07 -15.66 14.25
CA VAL A 260 1.12 -15.75 15.11
C VAL A 260 1.44 -17.21 15.37
N VAL A 261 2.69 -17.63 15.18
CA VAL A 261 3.13 -18.99 15.46
C VAL A 261 3.63 -19.07 16.91
N ARG A 262 2.99 -19.90 17.73
CA ARG A 262 3.35 -20.05 19.14
C ARG A 262 4.69 -20.75 19.32
N GLN A 263 4.92 -21.81 18.54
CA GLN A 263 6.09 -22.68 18.67
C GLN A 263 6.74 -22.94 17.31
N PRO A 264 7.36 -21.93 16.67
CA PRO A 264 8.10 -22.13 15.44
C PRO A 264 9.31 -23.06 15.66
N ASP A 265 9.44 -24.09 14.82
CA ASP A 265 10.53 -25.09 14.87
C ASP A 265 11.91 -24.52 14.55
N PHE A 266 11.97 -23.33 13.93
CA PHE A 266 13.19 -22.66 13.50
C PHE A 266 13.53 -21.38 14.27
N SER A 267 12.74 -21.01 15.29
CA SER A 267 13.06 -19.84 16.13
C SER A 267 12.85 -20.13 17.61
N PRO A 268 13.83 -20.76 18.28
CA PRO A 268 13.76 -21.01 19.73
C PRO A 268 13.58 -19.73 20.55
N LYS A 269 14.03 -18.59 20.03
CA LYS A 269 13.86 -17.29 20.69
C LYS A 269 12.41 -16.82 20.64
N ALA A 270 11.75 -16.90 19.49
CA ALA A 270 10.33 -16.56 19.38
C ALA A 270 9.46 -17.46 20.29
N CYS A 271 9.78 -18.76 20.41
CA CYS A 271 9.11 -19.64 21.38
C CYS A 271 9.21 -19.13 22.82
N ARG A 272 10.40 -18.66 23.23
CA ARG A 272 10.62 -18.12 24.58
C ARG A 272 9.99 -16.75 24.80
N ASP A 273 9.96 -15.92 23.76
CA ASP A 273 9.45 -14.55 23.83
C ASP A 273 7.92 -14.47 23.67
N PHE A 274 7.26 -15.52 23.17
CA PHE A 274 5.85 -15.50 22.76
C PHE A 274 4.89 -14.87 23.78
N GLU A 275 4.86 -15.37 25.01
CA GLU A 275 3.92 -14.87 26.04
C GLU A 275 4.21 -13.40 26.37
N ALA A 276 5.48 -13.06 26.59
CA ALA A 276 5.90 -11.69 26.89
C ALA A 276 5.66 -10.74 25.70
N ALA A 277 5.74 -11.23 24.47
CA ALA A 277 5.43 -10.45 23.28
C ALA A 277 3.93 -10.09 23.25
N LEU A 278 3.04 -11.04 23.56
CA LEU A 278 1.60 -10.78 23.62
C LEU A 278 1.25 -9.81 24.75
N GLU A 279 1.91 -9.91 25.91
CA GLU A 279 1.75 -8.94 27.00
C GLU A 279 2.13 -7.52 26.56
N VAL A 280 3.29 -7.36 25.90
CA VAL A 280 3.71 -6.05 25.37
C VAL A 280 2.71 -5.54 24.34
N LEU A 281 2.29 -6.38 23.39
CA LEU A 281 1.35 -5.99 22.34
C LEU A 281 -0.02 -5.59 22.89
N GLN A 282 -0.48 -6.22 23.97
CA GLN A 282 -1.73 -5.83 24.63
C GLN A 282 -1.73 -4.37 25.11
N THR A 283 -0.55 -3.84 25.49
CA THR A 283 -0.42 -2.46 25.97
C THR A 283 -0.44 -1.40 24.86
N VAL A 284 -0.11 -1.79 23.61
CA VAL A 284 0.08 -0.85 22.50
C VAL A 284 -0.92 -1.01 21.36
N LEU A 285 -1.59 -2.16 21.26
CA LEU A 285 -2.58 -2.41 20.23
C LEU A 285 -3.99 -1.99 20.69
N PRO A 286 -4.84 -1.46 19.79
CA PRO A 286 -6.25 -1.26 20.09
C PRO A 286 -6.92 -2.55 20.57
N PRO A 287 -7.80 -2.53 21.59
CA PRO A 287 -8.34 -3.76 22.20
C PRO A 287 -8.95 -4.76 21.22
N ALA A 288 -9.70 -4.28 20.22
CA ALA A 288 -10.30 -5.14 19.20
C ALA A 288 -9.26 -5.81 18.28
N GLU A 289 -8.18 -5.10 17.93
CA GLU A 289 -7.12 -5.65 17.09
C GLU A 289 -6.20 -6.59 17.87
N TYR A 290 -5.98 -6.33 19.18
CA TYR A 290 -5.30 -7.28 20.05
C TYR A 290 -6.10 -8.57 20.22
N ALA A 291 -7.42 -8.46 20.48
CA ALA A 291 -8.29 -9.63 20.61
C ALA A 291 -8.29 -10.48 19.33
N ASP A 292 -8.32 -9.84 18.15
CA ASP A 292 -8.16 -10.54 16.87
C ASP A 292 -6.80 -11.23 16.75
N LEU A 293 -5.69 -10.55 17.09
CA LEU A 293 -4.36 -11.15 17.04
C LEU A 293 -4.25 -12.37 17.97
N ALA A 294 -4.72 -12.25 19.21
CA ALA A 294 -4.65 -13.30 20.23
C ALA A 294 -5.55 -14.50 19.90
N ALA A 295 -6.66 -14.29 19.17
CA ALA A 295 -7.53 -15.35 18.70
C ALA A 295 -6.95 -16.14 17.50
N HIS A 296 -5.96 -15.58 16.80
CA HIS A 296 -5.32 -16.18 15.61
C HIS A 296 -3.86 -16.51 15.88
N VAL A 297 -3.68 -17.39 16.86
CA VAL A 297 -2.41 -18.03 17.22
C VAL A 297 -2.50 -19.50 16.84
N ILE A 298 -1.44 -20.01 16.19
CA ILE A 298 -1.31 -21.38 15.70
C ILE A 298 -0.09 -22.10 16.28
#